data_AF-A0A0P9DDK6-F1
#
_entry.id   AF-A0A0P9DDK6-F1
#
_cell.length_a   1.000
_cell.length_b   1.000
_cell.length_c   1.000
_cell.angle_alpha   90.00
_cell.angle_beta   90.00
_cell.angle_gamma   90.00
#
_symmetry.space_group_name_H-M   'P 1'
#
loop_
_entity.id
_entity.type
_entity.pdbx_description
1 polymer ?
#
loop_
_entity_poly.entity_id
_entity_poly.type
_entity_poly.pdbx_seq_one_letter_code
_entity_poly.pdbx_strand_id
1 'polypeptide(L)'
;MTTTTPTDFRGADQSARRARIGALLQRQGALVALALLVLFGALRYDGFLGGYNITEVLRYNSMFGLIALGMTFVIMTGGIDLSVGGVAVLASVLAALLSPYGMLPAVLVPMLAGLLVGLLNGAVIARLGIPPFI
;
A
#
# COMPACT_ATOMS: atom_id res chain seq x y z
N MET A 1 24.92 53.14 -29.59
CA MET A 1 24.60 51.91 -30.33
C MET A 1 24.63 50.75 -29.34
N THR A 2 23.48 50.45 -28.72
CA THR A 2 23.31 49.42 -27.69
C THR A 2 22.54 48.25 -28.30
N THR A 3 23.22 47.16 -28.58
CA THR A 3 22.64 45.91 -29.09
C THR A 3 22.02 45.13 -27.94
N THR A 4 20.69 45.12 -27.83
CA THR A 4 19.98 44.19 -26.95
C THR A 4 19.92 42.83 -27.62
N THR A 5 20.77 41.90 -27.18
CA THR A 5 20.69 40.48 -27.55
C THR A 5 19.29 39.93 -27.20
N PRO A 6 18.60 39.22 -28.09
CA PRO A 6 17.30 38.63 -27.75
C PRO A 6 17.53 37.60 -26.64
N THR A 7 16.97 37.84 -25.46
CA THR A 7 16.94 36.85 -24.37
C THR A 7 16.21 35.61 -24.87
N ASP A 8 16.90 34.47 -24.91
CA ASP A 8 16.34 33.18 -25.30
C ASP A 8 15.33 32.69 -24.25
N PHE A 9 14.09 33.13 -24.39
CA PHE A 9 12.96 32.70 -23.56
C PHE A 9 12.63 31.20 -23.72
N ARG A 10 13.13 30.52 -24.77
CA ARG A 10 12.84 29.10 -25.03
C ARG A 10 13.71 28.16 -24.20
N GLY A 11 14.95 28.53 -23.89
CA GLY A 11 15.85 27.73 -23.04
C GLY A 11 15.41 27.68 -21.56
N ALA A 12 14.90 28.80 -21.03
CA ALA A 12 14.39 28.90 -19.66
C ALA A 12 13.10 28.08 -19.44
N ASP A 13 12.20 28.06 -20.43
CA ASP A 13 10.96 27.28 -20.38
C ASP A 13 11.24 25.76 -20.45
N GLN A 14 12.19 25.33 -21.30
CA GLN A 14 12.56 23.92 -21.40
C GLN A 14 13.23 23.36 -20.14
N SER A 15 14.08 24.16 -19.48
CA SER A 15 14.76 23.78 -18.23
C SER A 15 13.78 23.73 -17.05
N ALA A 16 12.87 24.70 -16.95
CA ALA A 16 11.79 24.67 -15.96
C ALA A 16 10.83 23.49 -16.15
N ARG A 17 10.50 23.14 -17.40
CA ARG A 17 9.66 21.97 -17.72
C ARG A 17 10.33 20.65 -17.32
N ARG A 18 11.62 20.49 -17.62
CA ARG A 18 12.41 19.31 -17.23
C ARG A 18 12.50 19.16 -15.71
N ALA A 19 12.70 20.25 -14.98
CA ALA A 19 12.73 20.25 -13.51
C ALA A 19 11.37 19.85 -12.90
N ARG A 20 10.26 20.36 -13.45
CA ARG A 20 8.91 19.97 -13.02
C ARG A 20 8.60 18.50 -13.28
N ILE A 21 8.98 17.98 -14.46
CA ILE A 21 8.82 16.55 -14.79
C ILE A 21 9.66 15.68 -13.84
N GLY A 22 10.92 16.06 -13.59
CA GLY A 22 11.78 15.36 -12.62
C GLY A 22 11.19 15.35 -11.21
N ALA A 23 10.64 16.47 -10.74
CA ALA A 23 9.98 16.56 -9.44
C ALA A 23 8.68 15.75 -9.35
N LEU A 24 7.89 15.71 -10.43
CA LEU A 24 6.69 14.89 -10.52
C LEU A 24 7.03 13.38 -10.53
N LEU A 25 8.05 12.98 -11.28
CA LEU A 25 8.57 11.60 -11.30
C LEU A 25 9.10 11.18 -9.93
N GLN A 26 9.79 12.06 -9.20
CA GLN A 26 10.24 11.77 -7.84
C GLN A 26 9.07 11.63 -6.86
N ARG A 27 8.05 12.48 -6.97
CA ARG A 27 6.84 12.41 -6.11
C ARG A 27 5.98 11.18 -6.40
N GLN A 28 5.96 10.71 -7.64
CA GLN A 28 5.14 9.58 -8.09
C GLN A 28 5.98 8.34 -8.43
N GLY A 29 7.21 8.24 -7.90
CA GLY A 29 8.17 7.20 -8.30
C GLY A 29 7.61 5.79 -8.19
N ALA A 30 6.80 5.51 -7.16
CA ALA A 30 6.13 4.22 -7.00
C ALA A 30 5.12 3.91 -8.12
N LEU A 31 4.30 4.88 -8.53
CA LEU A 31 3.33 4.71 -9.62
C LEU A 31 4.05 4.56 -10.97
N VAL A 32 5.11 5.32 -11.19
CA VAL A 32 5.94 5.22 -12.39
C VAL A 32 6.61 3.84 -12.46
N ALA A 33 7.21 3.39 -11.35
CA ALA A 33 7.82 2.07 -11.26
C ALA A 33 6.78 0.95 -11.50
N LEU A 34 5.58 1.07 -10.91
CA LEU A 34 4.48 0.14 -11.15
C LEU A 34 4.09 0.10 -12.64
N ALA A 35 3.91 1.25 -13.28
CA ALA A 35 3.56 1.33 -14.69
C ALA A 35 4.63 0.69 -15.58
N LEU A 36 5.92 0.94 -15.30
CA LEU A 36 7.03 0.33 -16.02
C LEU A 36 7.09 -1.19 -15.81
N LEU A 37 6.84 -1.65 -14.59
CA LEU A 37 6.83 -3.08 -14.28
C LEU A 37 5.67 -3.80 -14.97
N VAL A 38 4.48 -3.19 -14.98
CA VAL A 38 3.31 -3.70 -15.71
C VAL A 38 3.58 -3.74 -17.22
N LEU A 39 4.16 -2.68 -17.78
CA LEU A 39 4.52 -2.62 -19.20
C LEU A 39 5.54 -3.71 -19.55
N PHE A 40 6.60 -3.85 -18.75
CA PHE A 40 7.60 -4.89 -18.93
C PHE A 40 6.98 -6.29 -18.87
N GLY A 41 6.14 -6.54 -17.86
CA GLY A 41 5.45 -7.82 -17.70
C GLY A 41 4.55 -8.14 -18.90
N ALA A 42 3.78 -7.16 -19.36
CA ALA A 42 2.90 -7.30 -20.51
C ALA A 42 3.63 -7.59 -21.82
N LEU A 43 4.84 -7.04 -21.99
CA LEU A 43 5.68 -7.28 -23.17
C LEU A 43 6.48 -8.59 -23.09
N ARG A 44 6.82 -9.05 -21.88
CA ARG A 44 7.73 -10.18 -21.68
C ARG A 44 7.04 -11.52 -21.52
N TYR A 45 5.84 -11.56 -20.95
CA TYR A 45 5.14 -12.78 -20.57
C TYR A 45 3.74 -12.86 -21.19
N ASP A 46 3.49 -13.94 -21.92
CA ASP A 46 2.17 -14.24 -22.45
C ASP A 46 1.17 -14.47 -21.31
N GLY A 47 0.01 -13.82 -21.39
CA GLY A 47 -1.03 -13.92 -20.36
C GLY A 47 -0.78 -13.10 -19.09
N PHE A 48 0.25 -12.24 -19.05
CA PHE A 48 0.50 -11.33 -17.90
C PHE A 48 -0.72 -10.44 -17.59
N LEU A 49 -1.37 -9.90 -18.62
CA LEU A 49 -2.62 -9.13 -18.48
C LEU A 49 -3.87 -10.04 -18.54
N GLY A 50 -3.69 -11.35 -18.41
CA GLY A 50 -4.79 -12.30 -18.36
C GLY A 50 -5.60 -12.16 -17.06
N GLY A 51 -6.89 -12.53 -17.11
CA GLY A 51 -7.81 -12.40 -15.98
C GLY A 51 -7.35 -13.14 -14.71
N TYR A 52 -6.69 -14.30 -14.86
CA TYR A 52 -6.13 -15.05 -13.73
C TYR A 52 -5.06 -14.24 -12.99
N ASN A 53 -4.03 -13.75 -13.69
CA ASN A 53 -2.95 -12.99 -13.06
C ASN A 53 -3.46 -11.69 -12.44
N ILE A 54 -4.34 -10.96 -13.15
CA ILE A 54 -4.95 -9.73 -12.61
C ILE A 54 -5.73 -10.04 -11.33
N THR A 55 -6.55 -11.09 -11.32
CA THR A 55 -7.37 -11.45 -10.15
C THR A 55 -6.52 -11.90 -8.98
N GLU A 56 -5.46 -12.68 -9.21
CA GLU A 56 -4.55 -13.11 -8.14
C GLU A 56 -3.78 -11.94 -7.53
N VAL A 57 -3.27 -11.03 -8.37
CA VAL A 57 -2.62 -9.79 -7.90
C VAL A 57 -3.60 -8.97 -7.06
N LEU A 58 -4.83 -8.76 -7.52
CA LEU A 58 -5.84 -8.02 -6.77
C LEU A 58 -6.23 -8.72 -5.47
N ARG A 59 -6.39 -10.05 -5.47
CA ARG A 59 -6.70 -10.83 -4.26
C ARG A 59 -5.60 -10.72 -3.21
N TYR A 60 -4.34 -10.89 -3.60
CA TYR A 60 -3.21 -10.76 -2.69
C TYR A 60 -3.08 -9.33 -2.14
N ASN A 61 -3.23 -8.32 -2.98
CA ASN A 61 -3.17 -6.92 -2.56
C ASN A 61 -4.38 -6.46 -1.74
N SER A 62 -5.55 -7.11 -1.87
CA SER A 62 -6.74 -6.76 -1.09
C SER A 62 -6.50 -6.85 0.43
N MET A 63 -5.70 -7.83 0.86
CA MET A 63 -5.29 -7.96 2.26
C MET A 63 -4.50 -6.73 2.74
N PHE A 64 -3.48 -6.31 1.99
CA PHE A 64 -2.69 -5.13 2.33
C PHE A 64 -3.50 -3.84 2.23
N GLY A 65 -4.45 -3.74 1.29
CA GLY A 65 -5.37 -2.61 1.17
C GLY A 65 -6.25 -2.45 2.41
N LEU A 66 -6.85 -3.54 2.91
CA LEU A 66 -7.64 -3.53 4.13
C LEU A 66 -6.81 -3.14 5.36
N ILE A 67 -5.59 -3.67 5.47
CA ILE A 67 -4.65 -3.30 6.54
C ILE A 67 -4.30 -1.81 6.45
N ALA A 68 -3.97 -1.30 5.26
CA ALA A 68 -3.63 0.10 5.06
C ALA A 68 -4.77 1.06 5.45
N LEU A 69 -6.02 0.67 5.18
CA LEU A 69 -7.20 1.44 5.62
C LEU A 69 -7.28 1.52 7.16
N GLY A 70 -7.07 0.41 7.86
CA GLY A 70 -7.00 0.40 9.34
C GLY A 70 -5.83 1.24 9.87
N MET A 71 -4.66 1.08 9.28
CA MET A 71 -3.43 1.80 9.63
C MET A 71 -3.53 3.32 9.41
N THR A 72 -4.39 3.76 8.49
CA THR A 72 -4.64 5.19 8.28
C THR A 72 -5.18 5.84 9.56
N PHE A 73 -6.07 5.18 10.30
CA PHE A 73 -6.58 5.69 11.57
C PHE A 73 -5.49 5.80 12.63
N VAL A 74 -4.61 4.79 12.72
CA VAL A 74 -3.49 4.80 13.66
C VAL A 74 -2.54 5.96 13.36
N ILE A 75 -2.15 6.13 12.09
CA ILE A 75 -1.22 7.19 11.69
C ILE A 75 -1.83 8.57 11.96
N MET A 76 -3.14 8.75 11.73
CA MET A 76 -3.83 10.00 12.08
C MET A 76 -3.78 10.31 13.57
N THR A 77 -3.71 9.29 14.44
CA THR A 77 -3.52 9.49 15.89
C THR A 77 -2.06 9.71 16.31
N GLY A 78 -1.12 9.77 15.36
CA GLY A 78 0.31 9.99 15.60
C GLY A 78 1.09 8.73 15.97
N GLY A 79 0.49 7.54 15.81
CA GLY A 79 1.12 6.25 16.09
C GLY A 79 1.70 5.57 14.84
N ILE A 80 2.55 4.56 15.06
CA ILE A 80 3.04 3.63 14.05
C ILE A 80 2.74 2.22 14.56
N ASP A 81 1.61 1.65 14.15
CA ASP A 81 1.13 0.36 14.66
C ASP A 81 1.73 -0.82 13.90
N LEU A 82 2.68 -1.49 14.54
CA LEU A 82 3.29 -2.72 14.02
C LEU A 82 2.47 -3.96 14.42
N SER A 83 1.57 -3.84 15.41
CA SER A 83 0.76 -4.95 15.94
C SER A 83 -0.26 -5.47 14.93
N VAL A 84 -0.75 -4.63 14.00
CA VAL A 84 -1.68 -5.05 12.93
C VAL A 84 -1.07 -6.15 12.05
N GLY A 85 0.24 -6.14 11.84
CA GLY A 85 0.94 -7.23 11.15
C GLY A 85 0.82 -8.56 11.91
N GLY A 86 0.95 -8.53 13.23
CA GLY A 86 0.77 -9.70 14.10
C GLY A 86 -0.68 -10.22 14.09
N VAL A 87 -1.66 -9.32 14.14
CA VAL A 87 -3.09 -9.68 14.04
C VAL A 87 -3.40 -10.33 12.69
N ALA A 88 -2.83 -9.80 11.60
CA ALA A 88 -2.98 -10.37 10.26
C ALA A 88 -2.38 -11.79 10.16
N VAL A 89 -1.22 -12.03 10.78
CA VAL A 89 -0.61 -13.37 10.88
C VAL A 89 -1.45 -14.31 11.73
N LEU A 90 -1.97 -13.86 12.87
CA LEU A 90 -2.87 -14.66 13.70
C LEU A 90 -4.11 -15.09 12.90
N ALA A 91 -4.75 -14.14 12.20
CA ALA A 91 -5.93 -14.44 11.40
C ALA A 91 -5.64 -15.42 10.25
N SER A 92 -4.49 -15.29 9.56
CA SER A 92 -4.13 -16.20 8.47
C SER A 92 -3.82 -17.61 8.97
N VAL A 93 -3.13 -17.75 10.11
CA VAL A 93 -2.86 -19.04 10.76
C VAL A 93 -4.16 -19.70 11.23
N LEU A 94 -5.06 -18.95 11.87
CA LEU A 94 -6.36 -19.49 12.30
C LEU A 94 -7.22 -19.93 11.10
N ALA A 95 -7.20 -19.17 10.00
CA ALA A 95 -7.93 -19.52 8.78
C ALA A 95 -7.38 -20.82 8.17
N ALA A 96 -6.05 -20.96 8.12
CA ALA A 96 -5.39 -22.17 7.62
C ALA A 96 -5.70 -23.38 8.50
N LEU A 97 -5.58 -23.24 9.83
CA LEU A 97 -5.85 -24.31 10.80
C LEU A 97 -7.30 -24.78 10.78
N LEU A 98 -8.25 -23.87 10.53
CA LEU A 98 -9.67 -24.18 10.54
C LEU A 98 -10.23 -24.55 9.16
N SER A 99 -9.44 -24.39 8.09
CA SER A 99 -9.82 -24.78 6.73
C SER A 99 -10.31 -26.23 6.59
N PRO A 100 -9.77 -27.25 7.32
CA PRO A 100 -10.28 -28.62 7.23
C PRO A 100 -11.67 -28.82 7.84
N TYR A 101 -12.11 -27.90 8.71
CA TYR A 101 -13.43 -27.95 9.36
C TYR A 101 -14.52 -27.22 8.57
N GLY A 102 -14.18 -26.73 7.37
CA GLY A 102 -15.09 -26.05 6.46
C GLY A 102 -14.92 -24.53 6.43
N MET A 103 -15.57 -23.91 5.44
CA MET A 103 -15.44 -22.47 5.18
C MET A 103 -15.93 -21.60 6.35
N LEU A 104 -17.00 -22.02 7.03
CA LEU A 104 -17.62 -21.23 8.09
C LEU A 104 -16.67 -20.99 9.28
N PRO A 105 -16.07 -22.02 9.92
CA PRO A 105 -15.09 -21.79 11.00
C PRO A 105 -13.81 -21.13 10.50
N ALA A 106 -13.36 -21.42 9.27
CA ALA A 106 -12.17 -20.83 8.67
C ALA A 106 -12.29 -19.32 8.38
N VAL A 107 -13.51 -18.78 8.35
CA VAL A 107 -13.76 -17.35 8.17
C VAL A 107 -14.15 -16.68 9.49
N LEU A 108 -15.13 -17.24 10.20
CA LEU A 108 -15.69 -16.57 11.39
C LEU A 108 -14.71 -16.50 12.55
N VAL A 109 -13.96 -17.57 12.82
CA VAL A 109 -13.05 -17.59 13.99
C VAL A 109 -11.88 -16.62 13.83
N PRO A 110 -11.17 -16.56 12.68
CA PRO A 110 -10.14 -15.54 12.44
C PRO A 110 -10.68 -14.12 12.52
N MET A 111 -11.87 -13.87 11.98
CA MET A 111 -12.50 -12.54 12.02
C MET A 111 -12.80 -12.10 13.45
N LEU A 112 -13.37 -13.00 14.27
CA LEU A 112 -13.66 -12.71 15.67
C LEU A 112 -12.39 -12.54 16.50
N ALA A 113 -11.39 -13.42 16.31
CA ALA A 113 -10.10 -13.29 16.99
C ALA A 113 -9.40 -11.98 16.64
N GLY A 114 -9.37 -11.61 15.34
CA GLY A 114 -8.78 -10.36 14.88
C GLY A 114 -9.50 -9.13 15.44
N LEU A 115 -10.84 -9.16 15.50
CA LEU A 115 -11.63 -8.09 16.11
C LEU A 115 -11.32 -7.95 17.60
N LEU A 116 -11.28 -9.06 18.35
CA LEU A 116 -11.02 -9.04 19.79
C LEU A 116 -9.62 -8.52 20.10
N VAL A 117 -8.59 -9.01 19.40
CA VAL A 117 -7.21 -8.55 19.59
C VAL A 117 -7.05 -7.09 19.16
N GLY A 118 -7.63 -6.70 18.03
CA GLY A 118 -7.61 -5.31 17.56
C GLY A 118 -8.29 -4.35 18.53
N LEU A 119 -9.43 -4.72 19.13
CA LEU A 119 -10.09 -3.93 20.16
C LEU A 119 -9.26 -3.81 21.43
N LEU A 120 -8.62 -4.90 21.86
CA LEU A 120 -7.71 -4.89 23.01
C LEU A 120 -6.53 -3.95 22.77
N ASN A 121 -5.86 -4.09 21.63
CA ASN A 121 -4.72 -3.24 21.27
C ASN A 121 -5.14 -1.77 21.19
N GLY A 122 -6.24 -1.48 20.49
CA GLY A 122 -6.79 -0.12 20.39
C GLY A 122 -7.16 0.47 21.75
N ALA A 123 -7.76 -0.30 22.65
CA ALA A 123 -8.10 0.15 23.99
C ALA A 123 -6.85 0.41 24.85
N VAL A 124 -5.83 -0.44 24.75
CA VAL A 124 -4.55 -0.26 25.45
C VAL A 124 -3.87 1.02 24.97
N ILE A 125 -3.76 1.22 23.66
CA ILE A 125 -3.13 2.42 23.08
C ILE A 125 -3.91 3.67 23.51
N ALA A 126 -5.23 3.66 23.37
CA ALA A 126 -6.08 4.82 23.65
C ALA A 126 -6.14 5.20 25.14
N ARG A 127 -6.03 4.24 26.05
CA ARG A 127 -6.20 4.48 27.51
C ARG A 127 -4.89 4.51 28.30
N LEU A 128 -3.92 3.69 27.92
CA LEU A 128 -2.66 3.54 28.66
C LEU A 128 -1.51 4.31 28.02
N GLY A 129 -1.70 4.88 26.82
CA GLY A 129 -0.67 5.65 26.12
C GLY A 129 0.57 4.83 25.76
N ILE A 130 0.44 3.49 25.76
CA ILE A 130 1.53 2.59 25.40
C ILE A 130 1.72 2.70 23.88
N PRO A 131 2.95 2.98 23.42
CA PRO A 131 3.23 3.04 22.00
C PRO A 131 2.90 1.69 21.31
N PRO A 132 2.31 1.69 20.11
CA PRO A 132 1.81 0.49 19.44
C PRO A 132 2.92 -0.35 18.78
N PHE A 133 3.94 -0.75 19.54
CA PHE A 133 5.13 -1.41 19.00
C PHE A 133 5.10 -2.94 18.98
N ILE A 134 4.10 -3.62 19.57
CA ILE A 134 3.76 -5.05 19.38
C ILE A 134 2.42 -5.32 20.08
#